data_AF-M7BHH7-F1
#
_entry.id   AF-M7BHH7-F1
#
_cell.length_a   1.000
_cell.length_b   1.000
_cell.length_c   1.000
_cell.angle_alpha   90.00
_cell.angle_beta   90.00
_cell.angle_gamma   90.00
#
_symmetry.space_group_name_H-M   'P 1'
#
loop_
_entity.id
_entity.type
_entity.pdbx_description
1 polymer ?
#
loop_
_entity_poly.entity_id
_entity_poly.type
_entity_poly.pdbx_seq_one_letter_code
_entity_poly.pdbx_strand_id
1 'polypeptide(L)'
;MPASIPPTAKGVERKYFVPSKEYDYLYSHPQPCSLVVASVNEKEWHGQQAPVPKSKEAKHLYLFGCKVCSSGGLQLQIVNQQALLSRYNINSLNSMMKFKELVPPESKEEFGALVEEGKRVAWTSLQASLDTTDSAARTLSSGIAMRRISWLQASGLPPELQQMLQDLPFDGEDMFLDKTDSRLQSLKDSRA
;
A
#
# COMPACT_ATOMS: atom_id res chain seq x y z
N MET A 1 -13.97 -15.72 15.19
CA MET A 1 -13.61 -15.71 13.75
C MET A 1 -13.55 -14.25 13.27
N PRO A 2 -12.68 -13.89 12.32
CA PRO A 2 -11.60 -12.87 12.38
C PRO A 2 -11.97 -11.38 12.53
N ALA A 3 -13.20 -11.02 12.87
CA ALA A 3 -13.66 -9.62 12.90
C ALA A 3 -13.12 -8.78 14.09
N SER A 4 -12.63 -9.43 15.15
CA SER A 4 -12.25 -8.81 16.41
C SER A 4 -10.79 -8.37 16.51
N ILE A 5 -9.96 -8.62 15.48
CA ILE A 5 -8.56 -8.17 15.50
C ILE A 5 -8.57 -6.65 15.32
N PRO A 6 -8.07 -5.89 16.32
CA PRO A 6 -8.01 -4.44 16.20
C PRO A 6 -7.09 -4.05 15.03
N PRO A 7 -7.37 -2.92 14.34
CA PRO A 7 -6.42 -2.35 13.39
C PRO A 7 -5.05 -2.25 14.04
N THR A 8 -3.99 -2.41 13.25
CA THR A 8 -2.62 -2.40 13.78
C THR A 8 -2.41 -1.21 14.70
N ALA A 9 -1.90 -1.48 15.90
CA ALA A 9 -1.81 -0.45 16.93
C ALA A 9 -0.98 0.73 16.39
N LYS A 10 -1.54 1.95 16.46
CA LYS A 10 -0.90 3.22 16.03
C LYS A 10 0.54 3.40 16.55
N GLY A 11 0.90 2.71 17.64
CA GLY A 11 2.26 2.71 18.19
C GLY A 11 3.29 2.00 17.31
N VAL A 12 2.91 1.04 16.46
CA VAL A 12 3.84 0.37 15.53
C VAL A 12 4.10 1.26 14.31
N GLU A 13 3.06 1.87 13.73
CA GLU A 13 3.18 2.80 12.60
C GLU A 13 4.14 3.96 12.89
N ARG A 14 4.11 4.52 14.11
CA ARG A 14 5.02 5.61 14.51
C ARG A 14 6.50 5.20 14.53
N LYS A 15 6.83 3.92 14.73
CA LYS A 15 8.23 3.46 14.76
C LYS A 15 8.86 3.46 13.38
N TYR A 16 8.04 3.26 12.34
CA TYR A 16 8.50 3.09 10.96
C TYR A 16 8.21 4.31 10.08
N PHE A 17 7.62 5.37 10.65
CA PHE A 17 7.28 6.59 9.95
C PHE A 17 8.54 7.33 9.46
N VAL A 18 8.68 7.47 8.15
CA VAL A 18 9.72 8.28 7.50
C VAL A 18 9.04 9.56 6.99
N PRO A 19 9.33 10.75 7.56
CA PRO A 19 8.77 11.99 7.03
C PRO A 19 9.45 12.31 5.70
N SER A 20 8.80 12.06 4.58
CA SER A 20 9.28 12.48 3.26
C SER A 20 8.14 13.08 2.44
N LYS A 21 8.25 14.40 2.18
CA LYS A 21 7.29 15.23 1.41
C LYS A 21 6.93 14.68 0.02
N GLU A 22 7.72 13.77 -0.54
CA GLU A 22 7.52 13.22 -1.88
C GLU A 22 6.66 11.95 -1.91
N TYR A 23 6.32 11.35 -0.76
CA TYR A 23 5.61 10.06 -0.71
C TYR A 23 4.34 10.08 0.17
N ASP A 24 3.82 11.26 0.49
CA ASP A 24 2.62 11.43 1.33
C ASP A 24 1.38 10.67 0.78
N TYR A 25 1.32 10.46 -0.54
CA TYR A 25 0.26 9.69 -1.22
C TYR A 25 0.27 8.19 -0.85
N LEU A 26 1.42 7.61 -0.45
CA LEU A 26 1.51 6.22 0.01
C LEU A 26 0.95 6.03 1.43
N TYR A 27 0.83 7.12 2.19
CA TYR A 27 0.44 7.12 3.60
C TYR A 27 -0.96 7.71 3.85
N SER A 28 -1.52 8.35 2.84
CA SER A 28 -2.87 8.90 2.84
C SER A 28 -3.84 7.85 2.29
N HIS A 29 -4.95 7.60 2.97
CA HIS A 29 -6.01 6.81 2.34
C HIS A 29 -6.54 7.58 1.14
N PRO A 30 -6.50 7.01 -0.09
CA PRO A 30 -7.04 7.69 -1.25
C PRO A 30 -8.52 7.99 -0.97
N GLN A 31 -8.89 9.26 -1.15
CA GLN A 31 -10.26 9.68 -0.98
C GLN A 31 -11.09 9.13 -2.15
N PRO A 32 -12.34 8.72 -1.91
CA PRO A 32 -13.22 8.34 -3.00
C PRO A 32 -13.50 9.58 -3.88
N CYS A 33 -13.36 9.43 -5.20
CA CYS A 33 -13.49 10.51 -6.18
C CYS A 33 -14.81 11.28 -6.10
N SER A 34 -14.74 12.56 -6.44
CA SER A 34 -15.82 13.55 -6.35
C SER A 34 -17.13 13.10 -7.02
N LEU A 35 -17.11 12.50 -8.22
CA LEU A 35 -18.35 12.22 -8.98
C LEU A 35 -19.05 10.91 -8.58
N VAL A 36 -18.30 9.88 -8.18
CA VAL A 36 -18.86 8.64 -7.60
C VAL A 36 -19.42 8.93 -6.21
N VAL A 37 -18.74 9.76 -5.41
CA VAL A 37 -19.27 10.26 -4.14
C VAL A 37 -20.48 11.18 -4.37
N ALA A 38 -20.43 12.06 -5.38
CA ALA A 38 -21.53 12.96 -5.71
C ALA A 38 -22.77 12.21 -6.20
N SER A 39 -22.66 11.18 -7.02
CA SER A 39 -23.81 10.37 -7.45
C SER A 39 -24.44 9.54 -6.32
N VAL A 40 -23.64 9.13 -5.33
CA VAL A 40 -24.13 8.53 -4.07
C VAL A 40 -24.80 9.58 -3.17
N ASN A 41 -24.31 10.83 -3.18
CA ASN A 41 -24.85 11.95 -2.41
C ASN A 41 -26.06 12.65 -3.09
N GLU A 42 -26.18 12.67 -4.41
CA GLU A 42 -27.30 13.30 -5.15
C GLU A 42 -28.63 12.58 -4.87
N LYS A 43 -28.59 11.30 -4.47
CA LYS A 43 -29.77 10.57 -3.97
C LYS A 43 -30.27 11.04 -2.60
N GLU A 44 -29.56 11.93 -1.90
CA GLU A 44 -29.94 12.39 -0.57
C GLU A 44 -29.52 13.84 -0.33
N TRP A 45 -30.43 14.76 -0.60
CA TRP A 45 -30.47 15.97 0.20
C TRP A 45 -30.79 15.55 1.64
N HIS A 46 -29.78 15.52 2.52
CA HIS A 46 -29.80 15.98 3.92
C HIS A 46 -28.59 15.43 4.71
N GLY A 47 -27.70 16.34 5.14
CA GLY A 47 -26.82 16.14 6.31
C GLY A 47 -25.47 15.47 6.04
N GLN A 48 -24.40 16.19 6.35
CA GLN A 48 -23.01 15.72 6.31
C GLN A 48 -22.83 14.38 7.05
N GLN A 49 -22.66 13.28 6.31
CA GLN A 49 -22.05 12.05 6.81
C GLN A 49 -20.82 11.71 5.96
N ALA A 50 -19.78 11.18 6.63
CA ALA A 50 -18.53 10.76 6.02
C ALA A 50 -18.78 9.82 4.83
N PRO A 51 -17.90 9.81 3.80
CA PRO A 51 -18.13 9.03 2.59
C PRO A 51 -17.94 7.56 2.95
N VAL A 52 -19.05 6.88 3.23
CA VAL A 52 -19.11 5.45 3.52
C VAL A 52 -20.28 4.86 2.72
N PRO A 53 -20.10 3.72 2.05
CA PRO A 53 -21.17 3.04 1.33
C PRO A 53 -22.36 2.72 2.24
N LYS A 54 -23.59 2.98 1.75
CA LYS A 54 -24.82 2.94 2.56
C LYS A 54 -25.33 1.53 2.88
N SER A 55 -25.14 0.56 1.97
CA SER A 55 -25.57 -0.82 2.24
C SER A 55 -24.69 -1.48 3.30
N LYS A 56 -25.28 -2.35 4.12
CA LYS A 56 -24.58 -3.01 5.23
C LYS A 56 -23.39 -3.84 4.72
N GLU A 57 -23.60 -4.52 3.60
CA GLU A 57 -22.64 -5.39 2.94
C GLU A 57 -21.50 -4.57 2.31
N ALA A 58 -21.83 -3.49 1.59
CA ALA A 58 -20.81 -2.61 1.02
C ALA A 58 -19.99 -1.95 2.14
N LYS A 59 -20.63 -1.43 3.19
CA LYS A 59 -19.94 -0.84 4.34
C LYS A 59 -18.94 -1.81 4.98
N HIS A 60 -19.32 -3.07 5.15
CA HIS A 60 -18.42 -4.09 5.70
C HIS A 60 -17.22 -4.34 4.77
N LEU A 61 -17.46 -4.48 3.47
CA LEU A 61 -16.40 -4.67 2.47
C LEU A 61 -15.45 -3.46 2.40
N TYR A 62 -15.98 -2.23 2.48
CA TYR A 62 -15.16 -1.01 2.53
C TYR A 62 -14.24 -0.99 3.75
N LEU A 63 -14.80 -1.24 4.94
CA LEU A 63 -14.02 -1.27 6.18
C LEU A 63 -12.96 -2.38 6.15
N PHE A 64 -13.28 -3.53 5.57
CA PHE A 64 -12.32 -4.61 5.37
C PHE A 64 -11.20 -4.19 4.41
N GLY A 65 -11.54 -3.57 3.28
CA GLY A 65 -10.56 -3.01 2.34
C GLY A 65 -9.66 -1.95 2.98
N CYS A 66 -10.18 -1.05 3.81
CA CYS A 66 -9.38 -0.10 4.58
C CYS A 66 -8.38 -0.78 5.52
N LYS A 67 -8.79 -1.85 6.21
CA LYS A 67 -7.89 -2.64 7.07
C LYS A 67 -6.78 -3.31 6.26
N VAL A 68 -7.13 -3.91 5.12
CA VAL A 68 -6.17 -4.56 4.22
C VAL A 68 -5.17 -3.53 3.66
N CYS A 69 -5.62 -2.37 3.21
CA CYS A 69 -4.73 -1.27 2.79
C CYS A 69 -3.79 -0.83 3.90
N SER A 70 -4.33 -0.58 5.10
CA SER A 70 -3.52 -0.12 6.25
C SER A 70 -2.45 -1.15 6.62
N SER A 71 -2.80 -2.44 6.62
CA SER A 71 -1.86 -3.53 6.87
C SER A 71 -0.75 -3.59 5.82
N GLY A 72 -1.11 -3.51 4.53
CA GLY A 72 -0.12 -3.51 3.45
C GLY A 72 0.80 -2.28 3.50
N GLY A 73 0.26 -1.09 3.80
CA GLY A 73 1.03 0.15 3.95
C GLY A 73 2.04 0.06 5.10
N LEU A 74 1.64 -0.48 6.25
CA LEU A 74 2.57 -0.69 7.36
C LEU A 74 3.65 -1.72 7.03
N GLN A 75 3.30 -2.83 6.36
CA GLN A 75 4.30 -3.79 5.91
C GLN A 75 5.34 -3.11 5.01
N LEU A 76 4.89 -2.26 4.08
CA LEU A 76 5.75 -1.50 3.18
C LEU A 76 6.74 -0.59 3.96
N GLN A 77 6.27 0.10 5.01
CA GLN A 77 7.12 0.92 5.87
C GLN A 77 8.19 0.09 6.59
N ILE A 78 7.79 -1.04 7.19
CA ILE A 78 8.70 -1.94 7.92
C ILE A 78 9.79 -2.45 6.98
N VAL A 79 9.40 -2.96 5.81
CA VAL A 79 10.36 -3.58 4.89
C VAL A 79 11.25 -2.57 4.18
N ASN A 80 10.76 -1.34 3.97
CA ASN A 80 11.61 -0.25 3.49
C ASN A 80 12.74 0.07 4.50
N GLN A 81 12.42 0.13 5.80
CA GLN A 81 13.45 0.29 6.83
C GLN A 81 14.42 -0.92 6.86
N GLN A 82 13.91 -2.15 6.76
CA GLN A 82 14.76 -3.33 6.71
C GLN A 82 15.70 -3.33 5.50
N ALA A 83 15.22 -2.96 4.31
CA ALA A 83 16.03 -2.86 3.11
C ALA A 83 17.16 -1.82 3.26
N LEU A 84 16.86 -0.65 3.86
CA LEU A 84 17.86 0.37 4.16
C LEU A 84 18.94 -0.14 5.11
N LEU A 85 18.55 -0.85 6.19
CA LEU A 85 19.49 -1.44 7.14
C LEU A 85 20.37 -2.51 6.48
N SER A 86 19.78 -3.40 5.69
CA SER A 86 20.54 -4.45 4.97
C SER A 86 21.54 -3.85 3.99
N ARG A 87 21.15 -2.79 3.27
CA ARG A 87 22.06 -2.05 2.37
C ARG A 87 23.19 -1.36 3.14
N TYR A 88 22.89 -0.77 4.29
CA TYR A 88 23.91 -0.21 5.18
C TYR A 88 24.90 -1.28 5.66
N ASN A 89 24.42 -2.45 6.08
CA ASN A 89 25.26 -3.57 6.50
C ASN A 89 26.20 -4.04 5.38
N ILE A 90 25.69 -4.18 4.15
CA ILE A 90 26.52 -4.53 2.98
C ILE A 90 27.65 -3.50 2.80
N ASN A 91 27.35 -2.21 2.88
CA ASN A 91 28.35 -1.14 2.75
C ASN A 91 29.37 -1.14 3.89
N SER A 92 28.92 -1.40 5.12
CA SER A 92 29.78 -1.51 6.30
C SER A 92 30.75 -2.69 6.16
N LEU A 93 30.25 -3.86 5.76
CA LEU A 93 31.07 -5.05 5.52
C LEU A 93 32.05 -4.88 4.36
N ASN A 94 31.65 -4.20 3.28
CA ASN A 94 32.56 -3.80 2.21
C ASN A 94 33.69 -2.89 2.72
N SER A 95 33.39 -2.01 3.69
CA SER A 95 34.39 -1.16 4.31
C SER A 95 35.29 -1.95 5.26
N MET A 96 34.75 -2.90 6.03
CA MET A 96 35.51 -3.81 6.89
C MET A 96 36.55 -4.61 6.08
N MET A 97 36.19 -5.03 4.87
CA MET A 97 37.09 -5.78 3.99
C MET A 97 38.41 -5.05 3.69
N LYS A 98 38.42 -3.71 3.72
CA LYS A 98 39.63 -2.89 3.51
C LYS A 98 40.67 -3.08 4.61
N PHE A 99 40.25 -3.52 5.80
CA PHE A 99 41.14 -3.76 6.94
C PHE A 99 41.78 -5.15 6.91
N LYS A 100 41.45 -6.01 5.94
CA LYS A 100 41.98 -7.38 5.85
C LYS A 100 43.51 -7.44 5.98
N GLU A 101 44.20 -6.51 5.32
CA GLU A 101 45.66 -6.51 5.31
C GLU A 101 46.28 -6.07 6.65
N LEU A 102 45.50 -5.43 7.52
CA LEU A 102 45.93 -5.00 8.86
C LEU A 102 45.70 -6.06 9.94
N VAL A 103 45.02 -7.17 9.60
CA VAL A 103 44.76 -8.29 10.50
C VAL A 103 46.00 -9.23 10.53
N PRO A 104 46.32 -9.86 11.69
CA PRO A 104 47.44 -10.80 11.78
C PRO A 104 47.38 -11.89 10.71
N PRO A 105 48.52 -12.27 10.08
CA PRO A 105 48.57 -13.20 8.96
C PRO A 105 47.75 -14.48 9.17
N GLU A 106 47.85 -15.08 10.36
CA GLU A 106 47.16 -16.31 10.76
C GLU A 106 45.64 -16.22 10.78
N SER A 107 45.08 -15.00 10.76
CA SER A 107 43.63 -14.74 10.87
C SER A 107 43.04 -14.01 9.65
N LYS A 108 43.85 -13.73 8.62
CA LYS A 108 43.41 -13.00 7.42
C LYS A 108 42.34 -13.74 6.63
N GLU A 109 42.49 -15.05 6.46
CA GLU A 109 41.52 -15.90 5.77
C GLU A 109 40.20 -15.96 6.53
N GLU A 110 40.27 -16.18 7.86
CA GLU A 110 39.08 -16.27 8.71
C GLU A 110 38.31 -14.95 8.75
N PHE A 111 39.02 -13.82 8.89
CA PHE A 111 38.40 -12.50 8.80
C PHE A 111 37.70 -12.27 7.45
N GLY A 112 38.35 -12.64 6.35
CA GLY A 112 37.75 -12.54 5.01
C GLY A 112 36.51 -13.40 4.87
N ALA A 113 36.55 -14.64 5.35
CA ALA A 113 35.40 -15.55 5.33
C ALA A 113 34.22 -15.00 6.15
N LEU A 114 34.48 -14.45 7.34
CA LEU A 114 33.45 -13.83 8.19
C LEU A 114 32.80 -12.62 7.53
N VAL A 115 33.59 -11.74 6.89
CA VAL A 115 33.07 -10.57 6.17
C VAL A 115 32.19 -11.01 5.00
N GLU A 116 32.62 -11.99 4.21
CA GLU A 116 31.84 -12.49 3.07
C GLU A 116 30.57 -13.23 3.51
N GLU A 117 30.61 -13.99 4.60
CA GLU A 117 29.41 -14.59 5.17
C GLU A 117 28.42 -13.53 5.65
N GLY A 118 28.90 -12.50 6.35
CA GLY A 118 28.06 -11.36 6.75
C GLY A 118 27.40 -10.67 5.55
N LYS A 119 28.11 -10.54 4.42
CA LYS A 119 27.54 -9.94 3.20
C LYS A 119 26.45 -10.81 2.63
N ARG A 120 26.67 -12.14 2.59
CA ARG A 120 25.67 -13.10 2.11
C ARG A 120 24.39 -12.99 2.93
N VAL A 121 24.49 -12.98 4.26
CA VAL A 121 23.35 -12.80 5.17
C VAL A 121 22.62 -11.48 4.89
N ALA A 122 23.35 -10.37 4.76
CA ALA A 122 22.76 -9.06 4.49
C ALA A 122 22.08 -8.99 3.11
N TRP A 123 22.65 -9.62 2.08
CA TRP A 123 22.05 -9.75 0.75
C TRP A 123 20.78 -10.59 0.78
N THR A 124 20.79 -11.73 1.46
CA THR A 124 19.58 -12.56 1.64
C THR A 124 18.49 -11.78 2.37
N SER A 125 18.83 -11.00 3.39
CA SER A 125 17.88 -10.13 4.10
C SER A 125 17.31 -9.02 3.19
N LEU A 126 18.15 -8.43 2.34
CA LEU A 126 17.70 -7.44 1.35
C LEU A 126 16.73 -8.08 0.33
N GLN A 127 17.03 -9.28 -0.17
CA GLN A 127 16.14 -10.00 -1.08
C GLN A 127 14.80 -10.32 -0.42
N ALA A 128 14.81 -10.83 0.81
CA ALA A 128 13.57 -11.08 1.57
C ALA A 128 12.75 -9.79 1.77
N SER A 129 13.40 -8.64 1.94
CA SER A 129 12.72 -7.33 2.02
C SER A 129 12.07 -6.94 0.70
N LEU A 130 12.71 -7.21 -0.45
CA LEU A 130 12.14 -6.98 -1.78
C LEU A 130 10.91 -7.88 -2.02
N ASP A 131 11.02 -9.18 -1.72
CA ASP A 131 9.91 -10.12 -1.88
C ASP A 131 8.71 -9.74 -0.98
N THR A 132 9.00 -9.28 0.24
CA THR A 132 7.96 -8.79 1.16
C THR A 132 7.36 -7.47 0.68
N THR A 133 8.14 -6.59 0.04
CA THR A 133 7.63 -5.36 -0.58
C THR A 133 6.61 -5.67 -1.68
N ASP A 134 6.91 -6.63 -2.54
CA ASP A 134 5.99 -7.10 -3.59
C ASP A 134 4.70 -7.70 -2.99
N SER A 135 4.82 -8.51 -1.94
CA SER A 135 3.66 -9.03 -1.19
C SER A 135 2.81 -7.92 -0.55
N ALA A 136 3.46 -6.92 0.07
CA ALA A 136 2.80 -5.77 0.67
C ALA A 136 2.08 -4.91 -0.39
N ALA A 137 2.69 -4.72 -1.57
CA ALA A 137 2.08 -4.04 -2.70
C ALA A 137 0.83 -4.77 -3.22
N ARG A 138 0.88 -6.11 -3.33
CA ARG A 138 -0.32 -6.92 -3.67
C ARG A 138 -1.41 -6.82 -2.61
N THR A 139 -1.04 -6.76 -1.33
CA THR A 139 -1.97 -6.56 -0.22
C THR A 139 -2.66 -5.19 -0.33
N LEU A 140 -1.89 -4.12 -0.56
CA LEU A 140 -2.42 -2.78 -0.81
C LEU A 140 -3.40 -2.76 -1.99
N SER A 141 -3.00 -3.34 -3.13
CA SER A 141 -3.82 -3.45 -4.34
C SER A 141 -5.14 -4.18 -4.06
N SER A 142 -5.09 -5.30 -3.32
CA SER A 142 -6.29 -6.05 -2.93
C SER A 142 -7.24 -5.21 -2.06
N GLY A 143 -6.69 -4.44 -1.11
CA GLY A 143 -7.49 -3.54 -0.28
C GLY A 143 -8.15 -2.41 -1.10
N ILE A 144 -7.43 -1.84 -2.06
CA ILE A 144 -7.96 -0.82 -2.97
C ILE A 144 -9.09 -1.40 -3.83
N ALA A 145 -8.89 -2.59 -4.40
CA ALA A 145 -9.91 -3.29 -5.17
C ALA A 145 -11.18 -3.55 -4.35
N MET A 146 -11.04 -4.01 -3.10
CA MET A 146 -12.18 -4.21 -2.19
C MET A 146 -12.94 -2.90 -1.92
N ARG A 147 -12.21 -1.79 -1.71
CA ARG A 147 -12.83 -0.47 -1.53
C ARG A 147 -13.56 -0.04 -2.80
N ARG A 148 -12.97 -0.20 -3.99
CA ARG A 148 -13.61 0.09 -5.29
C ARG A 148 -14.90 -0.70 -5.48
N ILE A 149 -14.87 -2.02 -5.29
CA ILE A 149 -16.05 -2.89 -5.44
C ILE A 149 -17.17 -2.44 -4.49
N SER A 150 -16.82 -2.15 -3.24
CA SER A 150 -17.79 -1.67 -2.25
C SER A 150 -18.50 -0.38 -2.69
N TRP A 151 -17.76 0.59 -3.22
CA TRP A 151 -18.33 1.82 -3.74
C TRP A 151 -19.17 1.62 -5.01
N LEU A 152 -18.73 0.76 -5.92
CA LEU A 152 -19.48 0.43 -7.13
C LEU A 152 -20.81 -0.27 -6.80
N GLN A 153 -20.81 -1.20 -5.86
CA GLN A 153 -22.03 -1.88 -5.39
C GLN A 153 -23.05 -0.90 -4.77
N ALA A 154 -22.57 0.14 -4.09
CA ALA A 154 -23.43 1.15 -3.48
C ALA A 154 -23.88 2.26 -4.44
N SER A 155 -23.28 2.38 -5.62
CA SER A 155 -23.60 3.43 -6.60
C SER A 155 -24.93 3.19 -7.34
N GLY A 156 -25.37 1.93 -7.43
CA GLY A 156 -26.56 1.55 -8.21
C GLY A 156 -26.36 1.63 -9.73
N LEU A 157 -25.10 1.66 -10.20
CA LEU A 157 -24.77 1.61 -11.62
C LEU A 157 -25.15 0.24 -12.23
N PRO A 158 -25.48 0.17 -13.54
CA PRO A 158 -25.62 -1.09 -14.27
C PRO A 158 -24.37 -1.98 -14.14
N PRO A 159 -24.52 -3.32 -14.06
CA PRO A 159 -23.40 -4.25 -13.91
C PRO A 159 -22.28 -4.07 -14.95
N GLU A 160 -22.63 -3.70 -16.17
CA GLU A 160 -21.69 -3.49 -17.28
C GLU A 160 -20.76 -2.30 -17.00
N LEU A 161 -21.29 -1.23 -16.40
CA LEU A 161 -20.51 -0.07 -15.98
C LEU A 161 -19.69 -0.38 -14.73
N GLN A 162 -20.22 -1.17 -13.80
CA GLN A 162 -19.45 -1.59 -12.63
C GLN A 162 -18.21 -2.40 -13.01
N GLN A 163 -18.36 -3.38 -13.92
CA GLN A 163 -17.25 -4.20 -14.40
C GLN A 163 -16.19 -3.34 -15.11
N MET A 164 -16.63 -2.44 -16.00
CA MET A 164 -15.72 -1.54 -16.71
C MET A 164 -14.91 -0.64 -15.76
N LEU A 165 -15.54 -0.10 -14.72
CA LEU A 165 -14.90 0.81 -13.77
C LEU A 165 -14.00 0.09 -12.77
N GLN A 166 -14.29 -1.18 -12.46
CA GLN A 166 -13.46 -2.01 -11.59
C GLN A 166 -12.08 -2.28 -12.22
N ASP A 167 -12.04 -2.53 -13.53
CA ASP A 167 -10.83 -2.93 -14.25
C ASP A 167 -9.94 -1.74 -14.68
N LEU A 168 -10.33 -0.51 -14.34
CA LEU A 168 -9.50 0.67 -14.61
C LEU A 168 -8.23 0.68 -13.76
N PRO A 169 -7.08 1.15 -14.28
CA PRO A 169 -5.86 1.26 -13.51
C PRO A 169 -6.01 2.21 -12.30
N PHE A 170 -5.16 2.04 -11.30
CA PHE A 170 -5.03 2.95 -10.15
C PHE A 170 -3.81 3.84 -10.39
N ASP A 171 -4.01 5.16 -10.30
CA ASP A 171 -2.99 6.18 -10.56
C ASP A 171 -2.24 6.64 -9.30
N GLY A 172 -2.71 6.27 -8.11
CA GLY A 172 -2.06 6.59 -6.85
C GLY A 172 -2.61 7.81 -6.13
N GLU A 173 -3.45 8.61 -6.77
CA GLU A 173 -4.04 9.82 -6.15
C GLU A 173 -5.45 9.54 -5.64
N ASP A 174 -6.29 8.92 -6.46
CA ASP A 174 -7.71 8.83 -6.20
C ASP A 174 -8.27 7.42 -6.43
N MET A 175 -9.36 7.08 -5.73
CA MET A 175 -9.88 5.71 -5.76
C MET A 175 -10.42 5.30 -7.15
N PHE A 176 -10.69 6.26 -8.04
CA PHE A 176 -11.00 6.11 -9.46
C PHE A 176 -10.23 7.19 -10.26
N LEU A 177 -9.95 6.96 -11.54
CA LEU A 177 -9.30 7.98 -12.39
C LEU A 177 -10.27 9.14 -12.70
N ASP A 178 -9.78 10.36 -12.94
CA ASP A 178 -10.56 11.47 -13.55
C ASP A 178 -11.24 11.07 -14.88
N LYS A 179 -10.64 10.12 -15.60
CA LYS A 179 -11.24 9.53 -16.82
C LYS A 179 -12.56 8.78 -16.55
N THR A 180 -12.81 8.39 -15.32
CA THR A 180 -14.07 7.76 -14.86
C THR A 180 -15.20 8.77 -14.95
N ASP A 181 -14.93 10.01 -14.54
CA ASP A 181 -15.91 11.10 -14.49
C ASP A 181 -16.29 11.56 -15.90
N SER A 182 -15.31 11.69 -16.81
CA SER A 182 -15.59 12.01 -18.22
C SER A 182 -16.37 10.92 -18.95
N ARG A 183 -16.18 9.63 -18.61
CA ARG A 183 -16.98 8.52 -19.17
C ARG A 183 -18.39 8.46 -18.60
N LEU A 184 -18.55 8.68 -17.30
CA LEU A 184 -19.86 8.80 -16.65
C LEU A 184 -20.67 9.97 -17.24
N GLN A 185 -20.01 11.10 -17.48
CA GLN A 185 -20.63 12.27 -18.11
C GLN A 185 -21.05 11.98 -19.56
N SER A 186 -20.17 11.37 -20.37
CA SER A 186 -20.49 10.98 -21.75
C SER A 186 -21.67 10.01 -21.86
N LEU A 187 -21.83 9.08 -20.92
CA LEU A 187 -22.95 8.14 -20.88
C LEU A 187 -24.26 8.78 -20.39
N LYS A 188 -24.17 9.81 -19.54
CA LYS A 188 -25.31 10.63 -19.12
C LYS A 188 -25.82 11.47 -20.29
N ASP A 189 -24.90 12.03 -21.08
CA ASP A 189 -25.22 12.85 -22.25
C ASP A 189 -25.76 12.03 -23.43
N SER A 190 -25.46 10.73 -23.53
CA SER A 190 -26.00 9.84 -24.58
C SER A 190 -27.42 9.31 -24.31
N ARG A 191 -27.99 9.59 -23.13
CA ARG A 191 -29.36 9.20 -22.76
C ARG A 191 -30.35 10.39 -22.75
N ALA A 192 -29.88 11.59 -23.11
CA ALA A 192 -30.69 12.77 -23.38
C ALA A 192 -31.04 12.85 -24.87
#